data_AF-A0A4Y2HDT6-F1
#
_entry.id   AF-A0A4Y2HDT6-F1
#
_cell.length_a   1.000
_cell.length_b   1.000
_cell.length_c   1.000
_cell.angle_alpha   90.00
_cell.angle_beta   90.00
_cell.angle_gamma   90.00
#
_symmetry.space_group_name_H-M   'P 1'
#
loop_
_entity.id
_entity.type
_entity.pdbx_description
1 polymer ?
#
loop_
_entity_poly.entity_id
_entity_poly.type
_entity_poly.pdbx_seq_one_letter_code
_entity_poly.pdbx_strand_id
1 'polypeptide(L)'
;MNLRQRELFNTIASSIQEQMNRSLSRIRTFVTGGAGVGKTFTFNALKEQVNRCYGKKAVGVCTLTGVAARFVGETMLHTLFKLPVEKDGKILGNLAPLIGNYLKILRNQWKDAKFLFINEISMVPYEMLCMIDSRLRQLKKKEIEPFGGINIMVFGDLFQLPRSSGIPPACKIYSGNSFVETPQSCGVDGEHATTKLYNICRILYASVS
;
A
#
# COMPACT_ATOMS: atom_id res chain seq x y z
N MET A 1 -0.40 -20.64 -8.14
CA MET A 1 0.28 -19.33 -8.24
C MET A 1 0.82 -19.20 -9.65
N ASN A 2 0.49 -18.12 -10.36
CA ASN A 2 0.95 -17.91 -11.75
C ASN A 2 2.41 -17.38 -11.80
N LEU A 3 3.00 -17.31 -13.00
CA LEU A 3 4.40 -16.90 -13.18
C LEU A 3 4.70 -15.50 -12.59
N ARG A 4 3.87 -14.50 -12.92
CA ARG A 4 4.04 -13.11 -12.43
C ARG A 4 3.94 -13.00 -10.91
N GLN A 5 3.00 -13.74 -10.31
CA GLN A 5 2.90 -13.83 -8.86
C GLN A 5 4.18 -14.46 -8.28
N ARG A 6 4.67 -15.56 -8.85
CA ARG A 6 5.90 -16.20 -8.38
C ARG A 6 7.12 -15.28 -8.49
N GLU A 7 7.24 -14.54 -9.58
CA GLU A 7 8.30 -13.53 -9.77
C GLU A 7 8.25 -12.46 -8.68
N LEU A 8 7.05 -11.93 -8.38
CA LEU A 8 6.87 -10.98 -7.28
C LEU A 8 7.32 -11.57 -5.94
N PHE A 9 6.94 -12.82 -5.64
CA PHE A 9 7.35 -13.50 -4.40
C PHE A 9 8.86 -13.61 -4.28
N ASN A 10 9.54 -13.99 -5.36
CA ASN A 10 10.99 -14.13 -5.37
C ASN A 10 11.67 -12.77 -5.17
N THR A 11 11.22 -11.74 -5.90
CA THR A 11 11.76 -10.37 -5.76
C THR A 11 11.60 -9.86 -4.34
N ILE A 12 10.44 -10.03 -3.72
CA ILE A 12 10.19 -9.59 -2.34
C ILE A 12 11.07 -10.34 -1.35
N ALA A 13 11.24 -11.66 -1.50
CA ALA A 13 12.13 -12.45 -0.64
C ALA A 13 13.58 -11.97 -0.73
N SER A 14 14.10 -11.81 -1.94
CA SER A 14 15.47 -11.34 -2.16
C SER A 14 15.69 -9.95 -1.58
N SER A 15 14.76 -9.02 -1.83
CA SER A 15 14.84 -7.67 -1.25
C SER A 15 14.75 -7.67 0.28
N ILE A 16 13.97 -8.56 0.90
CA ILE A 16 13.96 -8.71 2.36
C ILE A 16 15.31 -9.21 2.87
N GLN A 17 15.92 -10.18 2.19
CA GLN A 17 17.24 -10.69 2.55
C GLN A 17 18.31 -9.60 2.45
N GLU A 18 18.31 -8.81 1.38
CA GLU A 18 19.18 -7.64 1.25
C GLU A 18 18.99 -6.63 2.39
N GLN A 19 17.74 -6.34 2.77
CA GLN A 19 17.44 -5.45 3.89
C GLN A 19 17.92 -6.01 5.24
N MET A 20 17.85 -7.33 5.44
CA MET A 20 18.44 -7.98 6.61
C MET A 20 19.96 -7.84 6.61
N ASN A 21 20.57 -7.84 5.42
CA ASN A 21 21.99 -7.53 5.20
C ASN A 21 22.28 -6.01 5.15
N ARG A 22 21.47 -5.20 5.85
CA ARG A 22 21.62 -3.75 6.03
C ARG A 22 21.41 -2.88 4.78
N SER A 23 20.80 -3.41 3.72
CA SER A 23 20.38 -2.58 2.58
C SER A 23 19.36 -1.52 3.02
N LEU A 24 19.55 -0.30 2.51
CA LEU A 24 18.65 0.83 2.73
C LEU A 24 17.50 0.87 1.72
N SER A 25 17.54 0.02 0.68
CA SER A 25 16.47 -0.04 -0.33
C SER A 25 15.14 -0.37 0.32
N ARG A 26 14.06 0.27 -0.14
CA ARG A 26 12.69 -0.01 0.31
C ARG A 26 11.82 -0.43 -0.84
N ILE A 27 11.09 -1.51 -0.61
CA ILE A 27 10.13 -2.04 -1.55
C ILE A 27 8.94 -1.08 -1.56
N ARG A 28 8.58 -0.65 -2.77
CA ARG A 28 7.37 0.11 -3.04
C ARG A 28 6.73 -0.53 -4.24
N THR A 29 5.58 -1.15 -4.03
CA THR A 29 4.94 -1.96 -5.06
C THR A 29 3.45 -1.70 -5.10
N PHE A 30 2.92 -1.50 -6.31
CA PHE A 30 1.50 -1.49 -6.57
C PHE A 30 1.11 -2.73 -7.37
N VAL A 31 0.26 -3.57 -6.79
CA VAL A 31 -0.29 -4.77 -7.42
C VAL A 31 -1.72 -4.48 -7.85
N THR A 32 -1.96 -4.52 -9.16
CA THR A 32 -3.27 -4.27 -9.78
C THR A 32 -3.70 -5.42 -10.68
N GLY A 33 -4.95 -5.43 -11.09
CA GLY A 33 -5.52 -6.40 -12.02
C GLY A 33 -7.03 -6.50 -11.87
N GLY A 34 -7.71 -7.12 -12.83
CA GLY A 34 -9.17 -7.28 -12.79
C GLY A 34 -9.70 -8.14 -11.63
N ALA A 35 -11.02 -8.21 -11.47
CA ALA A 35 -11.65 -9.19 -10.58
C ALA A 35 -11.32 -10.63 -11.01
N GLY A 36 -11.15 -11.55 -10.06
CA GLY A 36 -10.89 -12.97 -10.35
C GLY A 36 -9.45 -13.35 -10.68
N VAL A 37 -8.52 -12.40 -10.84
CA VAL A 37 -7.10 -12.69 -11.19
C VAL A 37 -6.25 -13.17 -10.01
N GLY A 38 -6.86 -13.42 -8.85
CA GLY A 38 -6.18 -13.92 -7.65
C GLY A 38 -5.45 -12.86 -6.81
N LYS A 39 -5.82 -11.57 -6.88
CA LYS A 39 -5.19 -10.51 -6.07
C LYS A 39 -5.23 -10.81 -4.56
N THR A 40 -6.39 -11.24 -4.05
CA THR A 40 -6.56 -11.60 -2.64
C THR A 40 -5.69 -12.79 -2.23
N PHE A 41 -5.51 -13.76 -3.14
CA PHE A 41 -4.59 -14.87 -2.93
C PHE A 41 -3.14 -14.35 -2.83
N THR A 42 -2.70 -13.54 -3.79
CA THR A 42 -1.36 -12.91 -3.79
C THR A 42 -1.13 -12.10 -2.52
N PHE A 43 -2.08 -11.28 -2.11
CA PHE A 43 -2.02 -10.46 -0.90
C PHE A 43 -1.76 -11.31 0.35
N ASN A 44 -2.57 -12.36 0.55
CA ASN A 44 -2.45 -13.20 1.73
C ASN A 44 -1.16 -14.01 1.74
N ALA A 45 -0.77 -14.56 0.59
CA ALA A 45 0.44 -15.36 0.49
C ALA A 45 1.71 -14.50 0.63
N LEU A 46 1.73 -13.25 0.12
CA LEU A 46 2.84 -12.32 0.37
C LEU A 46 2.92 -11.91 1.84
N LYS A 47 1.78 -11.60 2.47
CA LYS A 47 1.71 -11.28 3.89
C LYS A 47 2.30 -12.40 4.73
N GLU A 48 1.94 -13.65 4.41
CA GLU A 48 2.47 -14.82 5.07
C GLU A 48 3.98 -14.99 4.83
N GLN A 49 4.44 -14.85 3.58
CA GLN A 49 5.84 -14.94 3.23
C GLN A 49 6.69 -13.90 3.99
N VAL A 50 6.26 -12.63 4.02
CA VAL A 50 6.95 -11.56 4.76
C VAL A 50 7.04 -11.92 6.25
N ASN A 51 5.93 -12.35 6.85
CA ASN A 51 5.93 -12.73 8.27
C ASN A 51 6.85 -13.94 8.54
N ARG A 52 6.90 -14.92 7.63
CA ARG A 52 7.83 -16.05 7.72
C ARG A 52 9.29 -15.59 7.62
N CYS A 53 9.63 -14.72 6.67
CA CYS A 53 10.98 -14.19 6.53
C CYS A 53 11.47 -13.48 7.81
N TYR A 54 10.62 -12.65 8.42
CA TYR A 54 10.98 -11.95 9.66
C TYR A 54 10.75 -12.77 10.95
N GLY A 55 10.17 -13.97 10.86
CA GLY A 55 9.80 -14.80 12.01
C GLY A 55 8.77 -14.17 12.96
N LYS A 56 8.02 -13.15 12.50
CA LYS A 56 7.04 -12.42 13.33
C LYS A 56 5.99 -11.70 12.48
N LYS A 57 4.95 -11.17 13.12
CA LYS A 57 3.97 -10.26 12.49
C LYS A 57 4.64 -8.93 12.14
N ALA A 58 5.21 -8.85 10.94
CA ALA A 58 5.96 -7.69 10.44
C ALA A 58 5.15 -6.82 9.48
N VAL A 59 3.93 -7.24 9.11
CA VAL A 59 3.07 -6.55 8.15
C VAL A 59 1.92 -5.85 8.88
N GLY A 60 1.85 -4.53 8.79
CA GLY A 60 0.64 -3.76 9.09
C GLY A 60 -0.32 -3.84 7.90
N VAL A 61 -1.60 -4.09 8.16
CA VAL A 61 -2.61 -4.28 7.11
C VAL A 61 -3.78 -3.32 7.29
N CYS A 62 -4.21 -2.68 6.22
CA CYS A 62 -5.34 -1.77 6.23
C CYS A 62 -6.11 -1.68 4.91
N THR A 63 -7.30 -1.12 5.02
CA THR A 63 -8.22 -0.85 3.90
C THR A 63 -9.05 0.41 4.18
N LEU A 64 -9.68 0.97 3.15
CA LEU A 64 -10.61 2.09 3.34
C LEU A 64 -12.01 1.63 3.75
N THR A 65 -12.48 0.48 3.23
CA THR A 65 -13.89 0.09 3.37
C THR A 65 -14.13 -0.79 4.60
N GLY A 66 -15.17 -0.47 5.36
CA GLY A 66 -15.56 -1.25 6.54
C GLY A 66 -15.98 -2.69 6.22
N VAL A 67 -16.44 -2.95 4.99
CA VAL A 67 -16.79 -4.29 4.52
C VAL A 67 -15.52 -5.15 4.39
N ALA A 68 -14.48 -4.66 3.70
CA ALA A 68 -13.21 -5.39 3.58
C ALA A 68 -12.55 -5.60 4.95
N ALA A 69 -12.62 -4.60 5.83
CA ALA A 69 -12.08 -4.69 7.19
C ALA A 69 -12.72 -5.83 8.01
N ARG A 70 -14.03 -6.07 7.86
CA ARG A 70 -14.75 -7.14 8.56
C ARG A 70 -14.39 -8.55 8.08
N PHE A 71 -14.06 -8.71 6.79
CA PHE A 71 -13.86 -10.03 6.21
C PHE A 71 -12.38 -10.46 6.10
N VAL A 72 -11.41 -9.53 6.13
CA VAL A 72 -10.00 -9.84 5.83
C VAL A 72 -9.05 -9.60 7.02
N GLY A 73 -9.57 -9.27 8.21
CA GLY A 73 -8.75 -8.99 9.39
C GLY A 73 -7.90 -7.73 9.22
N GLU A 74 -8.35 -6.83 8.34
CA GLU A 74 -7.73 -5.54 8.05
C GLU A 74 -8.31 -4.48 8.98
N THR A 75 -7.49 -3.52 9.40
CA THR A 75 -8.00 -2.37 10.16
C THR A 75 -8.28 -1.21 9.21
N MET A 76 -9.39 -0.49 9.42
CA MET A 76 -9.66 0.70 8.61
C MET A 76 -8.53 1.74 8.73
N LEU A 77 -8.14 2.34 7.61
CA LEU A 77 -7.01 3.29 7.51
C LEU A 77 -7.07 4.40 8.56
N HIS A 78 -8.20 5.09 8.65
CA HIS A 78 -8.38 6.21 9.58
C HIS A 78 -8.26 5.76 11.04
N THR A 79 -8.70 4.54 11.36
CA THR A 79 -8.60 3.96 12.71
C THR A 79 -7.17 3.56 13.02
N LEU A 80 -6.50 2.87 12.09
CA LEU A 80 -5.14 2.37 12.26
C LEU A 80 -4.13 3.50 12.44
N PHE A 81 -4.30 4.59 11.70
CA PHE A 81 -3.39 5.73 11.72
C PHE A 81 -3.87 6.90 12.58
N LYS A 82 -5.07 6.83 13.18
CA LYS A 82 -5.70 7.94 13.91
C LYS A 82 -5.75 9.21 13.05
N LEU A 83 -6.32 9.07 11.85
CA LEU A 83 -6.51 10.18 10.91
C LEU A 83 -7.77 10.97 11.25
N PRO A 84 -7.78 12.29 11.04
CA PRO A 84 -8.95 13.13 11.28
C PRO A 84 -9.92 12.97 10.11
N VAL A 85 -10.90 12.08 10.26
CA VAL A 85 -11.92 11.80 9.23
C VAL A 85 -13.31 11.91 9.89
N GLU A 86 -14.24 12.59 9.22
CA GLU A 86 -15.65 12.68 9.61
C GLU A 86 -16.37 11.34 9.43
N LYS A 87 -17.56 11.21 10.03
CA LYS A 87 -18.38 9.99 9.95
C LYS A 87 -18.81 9.64 8.53
N ASP A 88 -18.87 10.63 7.64
CA ASP A 88 -19.17 10.48 6.21
C ASP A 88 -17.93 10.14 5.36
N GLY A 89 -16.76 10.01 5.98
CA GLY A 89 -15.51 9.68 5.30
C GLY A 89 -14.72 10.89 4.80
N LYS A 90 -15.18 12.12 5.05
CA LYS A 90 -14.48 13.34 4.64
C LYS A 90 -13.25 13.60 5.50
N ILE A 91 -12.14 13.95 4.85
CA ILE A 91 -10.88 14.26 5.53
C ILE A 91 -10.97 15.67 6.15
N LEU A 92 -10.72 15.77 7.45
CA LEU A 92 -10.76 17.00 8.21
C LEU A 92 -9.39 17.67 8.26
N GLY A 93 -9.24 18.75 7.50
CA GLY A 93 -8.12 19.69 7.63
C GLY A 93 -6.73 19.04 7.62
N ASN A 94 -5.79 19.67 8.32
CA ASN A 94 -4.41 19.20 8.40
C ASN A 94 -4.23 18.12 9.48
N LEU A 95 -3.34 17.17 9.20
CA LEU A 95 -2.99 16.11 10.15
C LEU A 95 -2.22 16.67 11.35
N ALA A 96 -2.89 16.85 12.48
CA ALA A 96 -2.22 17.22 13.72
C ALA A 96 -1.21 16.14 14.15
N PRO A 97 -0.02 16.52 14.67
CA PRO A 97 0.92 15.56 15.24
C PRO A 97 0.29 14.79 16.40
N LEU A 98 0.54 13.48 16.49
CA LEU A 98 0.19 12.74 17.70
C LEU A 98 1.08 13.17 18.87
N ILE A 99 0.48 13.27 20.05
CA ILE A 99 1.18 13.61 21.30
C ILE A 99 0.78 12.63 22.42
N GLY A 100 1.59 12.62 23.49
CA GLY A 100 1.31 11.88 24.72
C GLY A 100 1.05 10.37 24.52
N ASN A 101 0.01 9.86 25.16
CA ASN A 101 -0.30 8.43 25.21
C ASN A 101 -0.62 7.85 23.82
N TYR A 102 -1.34 8.58 22.97
CA TYR A 102 -1.67 8.12 21.62
C TYR A 102 -0.42 7.87 20.79
N LEU A 103 0.56 8.79 20.85
CA LEU A 103 1.84 8.62 20.17
C LEU A 103 2.59 7.39 20.70
N LYS A 104 2.62 7.19 22.02
CA LYS A 104 3.30 6.05 22.64
C LYS A 104 2.69 4.71 22.22
N ILE A 105 1.36 4.61 22.23
CA ILE A 105 0.62 3.40 21.83
C ILE A 105 0.89 3.08 20.36
N LEU A 106 0.73 4.04 19.45
CA LEU A 106 0.95 3.81 18.03
C LEU A 106 2.43 3.53 17.72
N ARG A 107 3.37 4.17 18.41
CA ARG A 107 4.80 3.84 18.27
C ARG A 107 5.08 2.40 18.65
N ASN A 108 4.49 1.92 19.75
CA ASN A 108 4.65 0.52 20.15
C ASN A 108 4.04 -0.43 19.11
N GLN A 109 2.83 -0.12 18.63
CA GLN A 109 2.16 -0.91 17.60
C GLN A 109 2.98 -1.00 16.30
N TRP A 110 3.60 0.10 15.88
CA TRP A 110 4.37 0.17 14.63
C TRP A 110 5.86 -0.14 14.82
N LYS A 111 6.34 -0.40 16.04
CA LYS A 111 7.78 -0.59 16.35
C LYS A 111 8.40 -1.64 15.44
N ASP A 112 7.79 -2.81 15.38
CA ASP A 112 8.29 -3.98 14.66
C ASP A 112 7.82 -4.11 13.21
N ALA A 113 6.86 -3.28 12.80
CA ALA A 113 6.33 -3.29 11.44
C ALA A 113 7.44 -2.94 10.42
N LYS A 114 7.59 -3.80 9.42
CA LYS A 114 8.52 -3.69 8.28
C LYS A 114 7.80 -3.39 6.98
N PHE A 115 6.53 -3.79 6.87
CA PHE A 115 5.68 -3.55 5.71
C PHE A 115 4.36 -2.91 6.13
N LEU A 116 3.81 -2.09 5.24
CA LEU A 116 2.41 -1.71 5.22
C LEU A 116 1.76 -2.22 3.94
N PHE A 117 0.68 -2.97 4.10
CA PHE A 117 -0.18 -3.45 3.02
C PHE A 117 -1.48 -2.67 3.03
N ILE A 118 -1.77 -1.97 1.93
CA ILE A 118 -3.02 -1.22 1.76
C ILE A 118 -3.86 -1.94 0.69
N ASN A 119 -5.02 -2.45 1.09
CA ASN A 119 -5.98 -3.05 0.18
C ASN A 119 -7.00 -1.99 -0.32
N GLU A 120 -7.59 -2.25 -1.48
CA GLU A 120 -8.51 -1.35 -2.19
C GLU A 120 -7.96 0.08 -2.37
N ILE A 121 -6.69 0.19 -2.78
CA ILE A 121 -5.99 1.48 -2.96
C ILE A 121 -6.70 2.40 -3.97
N SER A 122 -7.47 1.84 -4.90
CA SER A 122 -8.28 2.60 -5.87
C SER A 122 -9.27 3.54 -5.18
N MET A 123 -9.77 3.16 -4.01
CA MET A 123 -10.72 3.96 -3.23
C MET A 123 -10.03 4.99 -2.32
N VAL A 124 -8.73 4.83 -2.01
CA VAL A 124 -8.02 5.68 -1.04
C VAL A 124 -7.66 7.05 -1.64
N PRO A 125 -8.10 8.18 -1.08
CA PRO A 125 -7.72 9.52 -1.57
C PRO A 125 -6.21 9.78 -1.46
N TYR A 126 -5.68 10.64 -2.33
CA TYR A 126 -4.25 10.99 -2.34
C TYR A 126 -3.82 11.66 -1.02
N GLU A 127 -4.66 12.55 -0.50
CA GLU A 127 -4.47 13.29 0.75
C GLU A 127 -4.32 12.31 1.91
N MET A 128 -5.11 11.23 1.92
CA MET A 128 -5.02 10.20 2.95
C MET A 128 -3.68 9.45 2.90
N LEU A 129 -3.14 9.18 1.69
CA LEU A 129 -1.82 8.57 1.53
C LEU A 129 -0.71 9.50 2.03
N CYS A 130 -0.79 10.81 1.77
CA CYS A 130 0.15 11.80 2.33
C CYS A 130 0.09 11.87 3.85
N MET A 131 -1.11 11.75 4.43
CA MET A 131 -1.28 11.70 5.88
C MET A 131 -0.67 10.42 6.47
N ILE A 132 -0.81 9.28 5.80
CA ILE A 132 -0.20 8.01 6.22
C ILE A 132 1.33 8.10 6.18
N ASP A 133 1.89 8.66 5.12
CA ASP A 133 3.33 8.93 4.99
C ASP A 133 3.82 9.78 6.18
N SER A 134 3.19 10.94 6.38
CA SER A 134 3.51 11.87 7.47
C SER A 134 3.41 11.20 8.85
N ARG A 135 2.36 10.39 9.06
CA ARG A 135 2.15 9.67 10.32
C ARG A 135 3.23 8.61 10.54
N LEU A 136 3.60 7.84 9.52
CA LEU A 136 4.65 6.82 9.64
C LEU A 136 6.03 7.43 9.90
N ARG A 137 6.36 8.56 9.25
CA ARG A 137 7.56 9.35 9.53
C ARG A 137 7.63 9.76 11.00
N GLN A 138 6.52 10.27 11.55
CA GLN A 138 6.41 10.64 12.97
C GLN A 138 6.58 9.43 13.92
N LEU A 139 5.98 8.29 13.58
CA LEU A 139 6.02 7.08 14.40
C LEU A 139 7.40 6.43 14.39
N LYS A 140 8.06 6.38 13.22
CA LYS A 140 9.40 5.79 13.05
C LYS A 140 10.55 6.74 13.42
N LYS A 141 10.25 8.01 13.71
CA LYS A 141 11.24 9.08 13.95
C LYS A 141 12.22 9.22 12.79
N LYS A 142 11.67 9.20 11.57
CA LYS A 142 12.43 9.35 10.32
C LYS A 142 11.69 10.32 9.43
N GLU A 143 11.95 11.61 9.62
CA GLU A 143 11.16 12.70 9.00
C GLU A 143 11.41 12.83 7.49
N ILE A 144 12.61 12.48 7.04
CA ILE A 144 13.03 12.59 5.63
C ILE A 144 12.67 11.31 4.86
N GLU A 145 12.76 10.16 5.52
CA GLU A 145 12.52 8.85 4.90
C GLU A 145 11.04 8.66 4.57
N PRO A 146 10.68 8.44 3.30
CA PRO A 146 9.29 8.21 2.96
C PRO A 146 8.75 6.99 3.68
N PHE A 147 7.52 7.14 4.15
CA PHE A 147 6.80 6.22 5.01
C PHE A 147 7.58 5.81 6.26
N GLY A 148 8.48 6.67 6.76
CA GLY A 148 9.36 6.34 7.88
C GLY A 148 10.31 5.17 7.58
N GLY A 149 10.61 4.93 6.30
CA GLY A 149 11.52 3.88 5.86
C GLY A 149 10.99 2.46 6.07
N ILE A 150 9.68 2.25 5.98
CA ILE A 150 9.10 0.90 5.85
C ILE A 150 8.82 0.58 4.38
N ASN A 151 8.66 -0.70 4.09
CA ASN A 151 8.22 -1.16 2.77
C ASN A 151 6.72 -0.94 2.60
N ILE A 152 6.29 -0.55 1.40
CA ILE A 152 4.89 -0.28 1.07
C ILE A 152 4.45 -1.20 -0.06
N MET A 153 3.36 -1.91 0.15
CA MET A 153 2.66 -2.63 -0.91
C MET A 153 1.21 -2.20 -0.94
N VAL A 154 0.73 -1.77 -2.09
CA VAL A 154 -0.66 -1.38 -2.27
C VAL A 154 -1.32 -2.29 -3.30
N PHE A 155 -2.58 -2.62 -3.05
CA PHE A 155 -3.35 -3.58 -3.81
C PHE A 155 -4.69 -2.96 -4.18
N GLY A 156 -5.15 -3.18 -5.41
CA GLY A 156 -6.47 -2.72 -5.82
C GLY A 156 -6.73 -2.98 -7.29
N ASP A 157 -7.82 -2.43 -7.79
CA ASP A 157 -8.18 -2.44 -9.20
C ASP A 157 -8.62 -1.02 -9.57
N LEU A 158 -7.88 -0.39 -10.48
CA LEU A 158 -8.17 0.97 -10.91
C LEU A 158 -9.29 1.03 -11.96
N PHE A 159 -9.77 -0.11 -12.46
CA PHE A 159 -10.75 -0.20 -13.53
C PHE A 159 -12.07 -0.85 -13.07
N GLN A 160 -12.45 -0.67 -11.80
CA GLN A 160 -13.47 -1.49 -11.15
C GLN A 160 -14.95 -1.15 -11.51
N LEU A 161 -15.31 -0.09 -12.26
CA LEU A 161 -16.71 0.18 -12.68
C LEU A 161 -16.87 1.00 -14.00
N PRO A 162 -17.97 0.82 -14.77
CA PRO A 162 -18.61 -0.43 -15.20
C PRO A 162 -18.07 -0.86 -16.58
N ARG A 163 -17.91 -2.17 -16.77
CA ARG A 163 -17.31 -2.74 -17.97
C ARG A 163 -18.21 -2.55 -19.20
N SER A 164 -17.77 -1.77 -20.19
CA SER A 164 -18.16 -2.02 -21.57
C SER A 164 -17.42 -3.28 -22.03
N SER A 165 -18.13 -4.42 -22.00
CA SER A 165 -17.83 -5.66 -22.76
C SER A 165 -16.34 -5.89 -23.12
N GLY A 166 -15.53 -6.34 -22.17
CA GLY A 166 -14.11 -6.63 -22.41
C GLY A 166 -13.48 -7.59 -21.38
N ILE A 167 -12.44 -8.31 -21.81
CA ILE A 167 -11.66 -9.24 -20.97
C ILE A 167 -11.04 -8.46 -19.79
N PRO A 168 -11.12 -8.95 -18.53
CA PRO A 168 -10.52 -8.26 -17.40
C PRO A 168 -9.01 -8.08 -17.61
N PRO A 169 -8.44 -6.89 -17.36
CA PRO A 169 -7.02 -6.69 -17.50
C PRO A 169 -6.25 -7.64 -16.58
N ALA A 170 -5.20 -8.28 -17.11
CA ALA A 170 -4.33 -9.18 -16.36
C ALA A 170 -3.71 -8.48 -15.14
N CYS A 171 -3.26 -9.27 -14.16
CA CYS A 171 -2.55 -8.71 -13.02
C CYS A 171 -1.27 -8.01 -13.47
N LYS A 172 -1.16 -6.70 -13.18
CA LYS A 172 -0.01 -5.86 -13.44
C LYS A 172 0.64 -5.46 -12.11
N ILE A 173 1.96 -5.32 -12.12
CA ILE A 173 2.74 -4.96 -10.95
C ILE A 173 3.56 -3.73 -11.33
N TYR A 174 3.55 -2.71 -10.49
CA TYR A 174 4.42 -1.54 -10.63
C TYR A 174 5.38 -1.55 -9.45
N SER A 175 6.69 -1.46 -9.67
CA SER A 175 7.72 -1.48 -8.62
C SER A 175 8.85 -0.50 -8.93
N GLY A 176 9.41 0.11 -7.87
CA GLY A 176 10.35 1.24 -7.97
C GLY A 176 11.79 0.92 -8.39
N ASN A 177 12.17 -0.36 -8.59
CA ASN A 177 13.55 -0.73 -8.96
C ASN A 177 13.68 -1.47 -10.30
N SER A 178 12.57 -1.83 -10.95
CA SER A 178 12.56 -2.43 -12.29
C SER A 178 11.20 -2.19 -12.91
N PHE A 179 11.19 -1.47 -14.03
CA PHE A 179 10.01 -1.14 -14.83
C PHE A 179 9.15 -2.39 -15.10
N VAL A 180 7.87 -2.32 -14.79
CA VAL A 180 6.85 -3.17 -15.41
C VAL A 180 5.70 -2.26 -15.82
N GLU A 181 5.66 -1.98 -17.12
CA GLU A 181 4.64 -1.29 -17.94
C GLU A 181 4.05 0.03 -17.42
N THR A 182 4.42 1.15 -18.06
CA THR A 182 3.62 2.38 -18.02
C THR A 182 2.22 2.14 -18.61
N PRO A 183 1.15 2.76 -18.06
CA PRO A 183 -0.19 2.64 -18.63
C PRO A 183 -0.25 3.37 -19.98
N GLN A 184 -0.66 2.67 -21.04
CA GLN A 184 -1.12 3.33 -22.26
C GLN A 184 -2.48 3.98 -21.99
N SER A 185 -2.64 5.21 -22.48
CA SER A 185 -3.85 6.03 -22.31
C SER A 185 -5.07 5.35 -22.92
N CYS A 186 -6.03 4.95 -22.08
CA CYS A 186 -7.41 4.70 -22.49
C CYS A 186 -8.24 5.98 -22.24
N GLY A 187 -9.34 6.17 -22.99
CA GLY A 187 -10.11 7.43 -23.14
C GLY A 187 -10.67 8.09 -21.88
N VAL A 188 -11.77 8.85 -21.98
CA VAL A 188 -12.23 9.82 -20.95
C VAL A 188 -12.35 9.22 -19.53
N ASP A 189 -12.76 7.96 -19.38
CA ASP A 189 -12.78 7.23 -18.08
C ASP A 189 -11.40 6.78 -17.60
N GLY A 190 -10.47 6.58 -18.55
CA GLY A 190 -9.07 6.36 -18.31
C GLY A 190 -8.34 7.60 -17.80
N GLU A 191 -8.87 8.81 -17.95
CA GLU A 191 -8.25 10.02 -17.38
C GLU A 191 -8.29 10.00 -15.85
N HIS A 192 -9.44 9.66 -15.24
CA HIS A 192 -9.55 9.50 -13.78
C HIS A 192 -8.68 8.35 -13.25
N ALA A 193 -8.68 7.20 -13.92
CA ALA A 193 -7.81 6.08 -13.56
C ALA A 193 -6.32 6.45 -13.71
N THR A 194 -5.97 7.25 -14.72
CA THR A 194 -4.62 7.76 -14.96
C THR A 194 -4.22 8.76 -13.89
N THR A 195 -5.08 9.70 -13.49
CA THR A 195 -4.83 10.63 -12.39
C THR A 195 -4.66 9.88 -11.06
N LYS A 196 -5.49 8.86 -10.81
CA LYS A 196 -5.37 8.03 -9.60
C LYS A 196 -4.07 7.25 -9.57
N LEU A 197 -3.72 6.61 -10.69
CA LEU A 197 -2.46 5.88 -10.84
C LEU A 197 -1.27 6.82 -10.70
N TYR A 198 -1.33 7.99 -11.35
CA TYR A 198 -0.33 9.04 -11.22
C TYR A 198 -0.14 9.45 -9.76
N ASN A 199 -1.21 9.69 -9.02
CA ASN A 199 -1.13 10.06 -7.60
C ASN A 199 -0.55 8.95 -6.72
N ILE A 200 -0.92 7.68 -6.97
CA ILE A 200 -0.34 6.52 -6.28
C ILE A 200 1.15 6.40 -6.60
N CYS A 201 1.52 6.45 -7.88
CA CYS A 201 2.92 6.39 -8.31
C CYS A 201 3.71 7.59 -7.78
N ARG A 202 3.12 8.78 -7.74
CA ARG A 202 3.76 9.98 -7.21
C ARG A 202 4.07 9.81 -5.73
N ILE A 203 3.12 9.42 -4.88
CA ILE A 203 3.43 9.25 -3.46
C ILE A 203 4.35 8.06 -3.19
N LEU A 204 4.24 6.98 -3.97
CA LEU A 204 5.10 5.82 -3.82
C LEU A 204 6.52 6.11 -4.32
N TYR A 205 6.72 6.83 -5.42
CA TYR A 205 8.02 6.89 -6.11
C TYR A 205 8.65 8.28 -6.18
N ALA A 206 7.97 9.36 -5.81
CA ALA A 206 8.50 10.74 -5.89
C ALA A 206 9.54 11.10 -4.82
N SER A 207 10.27 10.11 -4.30
CA SER A 207 11.39 10.36 -3.38
C SER A 207 12.68 9.67 -3.85
N VAL A 208 12.82 9.47 -5.15
CA VAL A 208 14.04 8.99 -5.81
C VAL A 208 14.74 10.13 -6.56
N SER A 209 14.45 11.39 -6.21
CA SER A 209 15.07 12.58 -6.79
C SER A 209 16.00 13.24 -5.78
#